data_AF-X0YIC3-F1
#
_entry.id   AF-X0YIC3-F1
#
_cell.length_a   1.000
_cell.length_b   1.000
_cell.length_c   1.000
_cell.angle_alpha   90.00
_cell.angle_beta   90.00
_cell.angle_gamma   90.00
#
_symmetry.space_group_name_H-M   'P 1'
#
loop_
_entity.id
_entity.type
_entity.pdbx_description
1 polymer ?
#
loop_
_entity_poly.entity_id
_entity_poly.type
_entity_poly.pdbx_seq_one_letter_code
_entity_poly.pdbx_strand_id
1 'polypeptide(L)'
;TPYAYEDYSQYVPRGHYTRNEKFKRYFKALMWYGRIDFKLKPGKAEPALTHGRKMTLQALLMADALLKNEEVHRLWKKIYEPTAYFVGKTDDLRVDDYIRLIKEIFPTEETVDKYNDKIRLTDFIQKAMELRPPKVLSGAAFVEDGEFAVSTKAFRFMGQRFIPDSYMFQELVYGIRDGKEILKYKGKEKPFTMEFIPNVGPARAIPRALDIMAVLGSKRALDILEKDGDTEYEYYYEQLNKLREEFASKTEQEWKQNLYWRWLYALLPLLEENKSENPPEFMQNIAWIDKELQTTLGSWTELRHDTILYAKQSQTMLATAMPQKPEFTCGYVEPYPEVYERIEEVVPFSLPFLATFHLLGDLSGDV
;
A
#
# COMPACT_ATOMS: atom_id res chain seq x y z
N THR A 1 -8.25 -23.03 11.27
CA THR A 1 -8.78 -22.03 12.22
C THR A 1 -9.42 -20.93 11.41
N PRO A 2 -10.72 -20.63 11.56
CA PRO A 2 -11.45 -19.71 10.67
C PRO A 2 -10.95 -18.26 10.70
N TYR A 3 -9.98 -17.94 11.57
CA TYR A 3 -9.46 -16.59 11.78
C TYR A 3 -8.09 -16.33 11.12
N ALA A 4 -7.53 -17.31 10.40
CA ALA A 4 -6.22 -17.23 9.76
C ALA A 4 -6.26 -17.84 8.34
N TYR A 5 -6.99 -17.20 7.42
CA TYR A 5 -6.90 -17.49 5.99
C TYR A 5 -5.69 -16.76 5.42
N GLU A 6 -4.74 -17.50 4.87
CA GLU A 6 -3.53 -16.96 4.26
C GLU A 6 -3.47 -17.37 2.79
N ASP A 7 -3.11 -16.40 1.94
CA ASP A 7 -2.85 -16.63 0.53
C ASP A 7 -1.38 -17.01 0.35
N TYR A 8 -1.13 -18.32 0.27
CA TYR A 8 0.22 -18.86 0.09
C TYR A 8 0.85 -18.47 -1.26
N SER A 9 0.08 -17.98 -2.25
CA SER A 9 0.63 -17.51 -3.53
C SER A 9 1.51 -16.27 -3.38
N GLN A 10 1.33 -15.51 -2.29
CA GLN A 10 2.13 -14.33 -1.96
C GLN A 10 3.57 -14.69 -1.55
N TYR A 11 3.81 -15.93 -1.15
CA TYR A 11 5.12 -16.41 -0.69
C TYR A 11 6.00 -16.95 -1.81
N VAL A 12 5.51 -16.93 -3.06
CA VAL A 12 6.29 -17.25 -4.25
C VAL A 12 7.26 -16.08 -4.52
N PRO A 13 8.59 -16.27 -4.43
CA PRO A 13 9.55 -15.20 -4.70
C PRO A 13 9.46 -14.71 -6.15
N ARG A 14 9.61 -13.39 -6.35
CA ARG A 14 9.49 -12.72 -7.65
C ARG A 14 10.56 -11.65 -7.84
N GLY A 15 10.73 -11.16 -9.07
CA GLY A 15 11.69 -10.10 -9.40
C GLY A 15 13.12 -10.47 -9.02
N HIS A 16 13.87 -9.48 -8.49
CA HIS A 16 15.28 -9.67 -8.10
C HIS A 16 15.46 -10.67 -6.94
N TYR A 17 14.40 -11.02 -6.19
CA TYR A 17 14.50 -11.99 -5.10
C TYR A 17 14.69 -13.43 -5.57
N THR A 18 14.53 -13.69 -6.86
CA THR A 18 14.74 -15.01 -7.47
C THR A 18 16.22 -15.33 -7.75
N ARG A 19 17.10 -14.32 -7.69
CA ARG A 19 18.52 -14.41 -8.09
C ARG A 19 19.34 -15.42 -7.30
N ASN A 20 19.03 -15.66 -6.03
CA ASN A 20 19.72 -16.65 -5.19
C ASN A 20 18.87 -17.10 -4.00
N GLU A 21 19.27 -18.20 -3.36
CA GLU A 21 18.53 -18.78 -2.23
C GLU A 21 18.48 -17.87 -0.98
N LYS A 22 19.48 -17.02 -0.76
CA LYS A 22 19.46 -16.05 0.35
C LYS A 22 18.34 -15.04 0.15
N PHE A 23 18.16 -14.52 -1.06
CA PHE A 23 17.10 -13.57 -1.38
C PHE A 23 15.71 -14.22 -1.38
N LYS A 24 15.58 -15.48 -1.83
CA LYS A 24 14.32 -16.22 -1.72
C LYS A 24 13.90 -16.43 -0.27
N ARG A 25 14.85 -16.77 0.62
CA ARG A 25 14.58 -16.89 2.07
C ARG A 25 14.21 -15.55 2.69
N TYR A 26 14.93 -14.49 2.33
CA TYR A 26 14.62 -13.13 2.78
C TYR A 26 13.20 -12.71 2.36
N PHE A 27 12.83 -12.90 1.10
CA PHE A 27 11.50 -12.60 0.58
C PHE A 27 10.41 -13.32 1.38
N LYS A 28 10.54 -14.64 1.56
CA LYS A 28 9.54 -15.43 2.31
C LYS A 28 9.42 -14.97 3.76
N ALA A 29 10.54 -14.67 4.43
CA ALA A 29 10.55 -14.20 5.81
C ALA A 29 9.88 -12.83 5.95
N LEU A 30 10.24 -11.87 5.08
CA LEU A 30 9.66 -10.53 5.11
C LEU A 30 8.18 -10.53 4.69
N MET A 31 7.81 -11.35 3.71
CA MET A 31 6.42 -11.54 3.32
C MET A 31 5.60 -12.08 4.49
N TRP A 32 6.11 -13.09 5.21
CA TRP A 32 5.46 -13.61 6.40
C TRP A 32 5.27 -12.54 7.48
N TYR A 33 6.35 -11.83 7.86
CA TYR A 33 6.25 -10.78 8.89
C TYR A 33 5.42 -9.57 8.46
N GLY A 34 5.27 -9.35 7.15
CA GLY A 34 4.43 -8.31 6.57
C GLY A 34 2.96 -8.68 6.46
N ARG A 35 2.65 -9.98 6.30
CA ARG A 35 1.30 -10.51 6.04
C ARG A 35 0.60 -11.08 7.27
N ILE A 36 1.33 -11.69 8.19
CA ILE A 36 0.72 -12.28 9.39
C ILE A 36 0.23 -11.17 10.31
N ASP A 37 -1.08 -11.20 10.56
CA ASP A 37 -1.74 -10.33 11.50
C ASP A 37 -2.01 -10.99 12.85
N PHE A 38 -1.90 -10.16 13.88
CA PHE A 38 -2.33 -10.45 15.24
C PHE A 38 -3.52 -9.54 15.54
N LYS A 39 -4.72 -10.00 15.16
CA LYS A 39 -5.97 -9.24 15.27
C LYS A 39 -6.35 -9.05 16.74
N LEU A 40 -6.73 -7.83 17.10
CA LEU A 40 -7.21 -7.51 18.45
C LEU A 40 -8.58 -8.17 18.72
N LYS A 41 -9.50 -8.04 17.76
CA LYS A 41 -10.87 -8.57 17.83
C LYS A 41 -11.25 -9.19 16.48
N PRO A 42 -10.89 -10.46 16.21
CA PRO A 42 -11.18 -11.11 14.93
C PRO A 42 -12.67 -11.40 14.70
N GLY A 43 -13.52 -11.18 15.71
CA GLY A 43 -14.99 -11.29 15.65
C GLY A 43 -15.63 -10.76 16.93
N LYS A 44 -16.97 -10.63 16.94
CA LYS A 44 -17.73 -10.03 18.04
C LYS A 44 -18.10 -11.00 19.16
N ALA A 45 -18.08 -12.31 18.90
CA ALA A 45 -18.49 -13.36 19.83
C ALA A 45 -17.39 -14.42 20.05
N GLU A 46 -17.59 -15.30 21.03
CA GLU A 46 -16.72 -16.47 21.20
C GLU A 46 -16.90 -17.46 20.04
N PRO A 47 -15.84 -18.17 19.59
CA PRO A 47 -14.49 -18.21 20.17
C PRO A 47 -13.54 -17.11 19.65
N ALA A 48 -14.03 -16.17 18.82
CA ALA A 48 -13.20 -15.14 18.20
C ALA A 48 -12.57 -14.19 19.24
N LEU A 49 -13.32 -13.81 20.27
CA LEU A 49 -12.79 -12.98 21.38
C LEU A 49 -11.62 -13.66 22.10
N THR A 50 -11.74 -14.95 22.42
CA THR A 50 -10.64 -15.73 22.99
C THR A 50 -9.44 -15.81 22.05
N HIS A 51 -9.68 -15.94 20.74
CA HIS A 51 -8.60 -15.96 19.75
C HIS A 51 -7.87 -14.62 19.64
N GLY A 52 -8.60 -13.50 19.63
CA GLY A 52 -8.03 -12.15 19.62
C GLY A 52 -7.16 -11.86 20.86
N ARG A 53 -7.60 -12.32 22.04
CA ARG A 53 -6.77 -12.24 23.26
C ARG A 53 -5.45 -13.00 23.12
N LYS A 54 -5.48 -14.22 22.56
CA LYS A 54 -4.26 -15.01 22.31
C LYS A 54 -3.32 -14.33 21.32
N MET A 55 -3.84 -13.80 20.22
CA MET A 55 -3.06 -13.03 19.24
C MET A 55 -2.46 -11.77 19.85
N THR A 56 -3.23 -11.05 20.68
CA THR A 56 -2.74 -9.86 21.39
C THR A 56 -1.60 -10.22 22.34
N LEU A 57 -1.70 -11.34 23.09
CA LEU A 57 -0.63 -11.83 23.95
C LEU A 57 0.64 -12.17 23.15
N GLN A 58 0.52 -12.82 21.99
CA GLN A 58 1.67 -13.08 21.12
C GLN A 58 2.33 -11.78 20.65
N ALA A 59 1.54 -10.78 20.26
CA ALA A 59 2.02 -9.46 19.87
C ALA A 59 2.71 -8.71 21.02
N LEU A 60 2.14 -8.78 22.24
CA LEU A 60 2.75 -8.24 23.45
C LEU A 60 4.12 -8.87 23.73
N LEU A 61 4.25 -10.19 23.63
CA LEU A 61 5.53 -10.88 23.85
C LEU A 61 6.60 -10.47 22.85
N MET A 62 6.24 -10.29 21.57
CA MET A 62 7.17 -9.79 20.55
C MET A 62 7.61 -8.36 20.86
N ALA A 63 6.68 -7.46 21.18
CA ALA A 63 7.00 -6.08 21.50
C ALA A 63 7.80 -5.94 22.81
N ASP A 64 7.48 -6.75 23.84
CA ASP A 64 8.19 -6.81 25.12
C ASP A 64 9.64 -7.28 24.95
N ALA A 65 9.88 -8.26 24.07
CA ALA A 65 11.24 -8.71 23.76
C ALA A 65 12.11 -7.59 23.16
N LEU A 66 11.53 -6.75 22.29
CA LEU A 66 12.22 -5.57 21.75
C LEU A 66 12.37 -4.47 22.82
N LEU A 67 11.36 -4.27 23.66
CA LEU A 67 11.43 -3.29 24.75
C LEU A 67 12.55 -3.60 25.76
N LYS A 68 12.73 -4.88 26.11
CA LYS A 68 13.71 -5.32 27.12
C LYS A 68 15.15 -5.38 26.62
N ASN A 69 15.36 -5.40 25.31
CA ASN A 69 16.68 -5.54 24.70
C ASN A 69 16.91 -4.50 23.62
N GLU A 70 17.66 -3.45 23.99
CA GLU A 70 17.98 -2.33 23.09
C GLU A 70 18.69 -2.78 21.81
N GLU A 71 19.57 -3.79 21.89
CA GLU A 71 20.28 -4.31 20.72
C GLU A 71 19.34 -5.02 19.74
N VAL A 72 18.40 -5.83 20.25
CA VAL A 72 17.38 -6.47 19.40
C VAL A 72 16.47 -5.43 18.76
N HIS A 73 16.07 -4.40 19.51
CA HIS A 73 15.28 -3.30 18.96
C HIS A 73 16.05 -2.54 17.88
N ARG A 74 17.34 -2.26 18.10
CA ARG A 74 18.23 -1.62 17.13
C ARG A 74 18.36 -2.45 15.85
N LEU A 75 18.52 -3.76 15.96
CA LEU A 75 18.58 -4.66 14.81
C LEU A 75 17.27 -4.68 14.01
N TRP A 76 16.13 -4.68 14.70
CA TRP A 76 14.82 -4.56 14.04
C TRP A 76 14.68 -3.22 13.30
N LYS A 77 15.05 -2.10 13.95
CA LYS A 77 15.05 -0.77 13.33
C LYS A 77 15.94 -0.69 12.10
N LYS A 78 17.10 -1.35 12.12
CA LYS A 78 18.02 -1.41 10.98
C LYS A 78 17.38 -2.00 9.71
N ILE A 79 16.32 -2.81 9.84
CA ILE A 79 15.54 -3.34 8.71
C ILE A 79 14.29 -2.49 8.46
N TYR A 80 13.60 -2.09 9.54
CA TYR A 80 12.32 -1.39 9.45
C TYR A 80 12.46 0.05 8.95
N GLU A 81 13.44 0.81 9.44
CA GLU A 81 13.59 2.23 9.12
C GLU A 81 13.94 2.46 7.64
N PRO A 82 14.88 1.73 7.00
CA PRO A 82 15.13 1.86 5.57
C PRO A 82 13.89 1.59 4.74
N THR A 83 13.21 0.48 5.01
CA THR A 83 12.01 0.11 4.25
C THR A 83 10.87 1.10 4.45
N ALA A 84 10.75 1.70 5.64
CA ALA A 84 9.79 2.76 5.91
C ALA A 84 10.14 4.10 5.23
N TYR A 85 11.42 4.39 5.07
CA TYR A 85 11.90 5.56 4.35
C TYR A 85 11.67 5.47 2.83
N PHE A 86 11.88 4.28 2.25
CA PHE A 86 11.65 4.06 0.82
C PHE A 86 10.15 4.02 0.46
N VAL A 87 9.35 3.25 1.20
CA VAL A 87 7.98 2.89 0.77
C VAL A 87 6.90 3.53 1.65
N GLY A 88 7.28 4.06 2.82
CA GLY A 88 6.34 4.59 3.81
C GLY A 88 6.10 3.64 4.98
N LYS A 89 5.32 4.09 5.96
CA LYS A 89 5.01 3.30 7.17
C LYS A 89 3.82 2.38 6.93
N THR A 90 3.70 1.33 7.74
CA THR A 90 2.48 0.52 7.77
C THR A 90 1.31 1.30 8.38
N ASP A 91 0.12 1.07 7.84
CA ASP A 91 -1.15 1.56 8.37
C ASP A 91 -1.73 0.64 9.47
N ASP A 92 -1.19 -0.56 9.64
CA ASP A 92 -1.46 -1.48 10.75
C ASP A 92 -0.78 -1.03 12.05
N LEU A 93 -1.11 -1.66 13.18
CA LEU A 93 -0.43 -1.41 14.46
C LEU A 93 0.98 -1.99 14.42
N ARG A 94 1.97 -1.21 14.88
CA ARG A 94 3.40 -1.56 14.83
C ARG A 94 3.99 -1.75 16.23
N VAL A 95 5.24 -2.23 16.26
CA VAL A 95 6.03 -2.45 17.48
C VAL A 95 6.00 -1.23 18.40
N ASP A 96 6.25 -0.02 17.87
CA ASP A 96 6.26 1.19 18.68
C ASP A 96 4.92 1.49 19.35
N ASP A 97 3.80 1.21 18.67
CA ASP A 97 2.46 1.43 19.23
C ASP A 97 2.25 0.52 20.45
N TYR A 98 2.65 -0.74 20.31
CA TYR A 98 2.58 -1.75 21.38
C TYR A 98 3.53 -1.41 22.52
N ILE A 99 4.79 -1.04 22.24
CA ILE A 99 5.76 -0.63 23.27
C ILE A 99 5.23 0.55 24.08
N ARG A 100 4.63 1.55 23.43
CA ARG A 100 4.03 2.70 24.11
C ARG A 100 2.92 2.27 25.06
N LEU A 101 1.97 1.46 24.58
CA LEU A 101 0.86 0.96 25.39
C LEU A 101 1.33 0.00 26.50
N ILE A 102 2.39 -0.78 26.27
CA ILE A 102 3.00 -1.64 27.30
C ILE A 102 3.49 -0.79 28.47
N LYS A 103 4.24 0.29 28.19
CA LYS A 103 4.76 1.20 29.22
C LYS A 103 3.67 1.95 29.98
N GLU A 104 2.53 2.18 29.34
CA GLU A 104 1.40 2.91 29.92
C GLU A 104 0.57 2.04 30.87
N ILE A 105 0.34 0.76 30.52
CA ILE A 105 -0.68 -0.08 31.15
C ILE A 105 -0.07 -1.13 32.08
N PHE A 106 1.08 -1.68 31.69
CA PHE A 106 1.72 -2.78 32.41
C PHE A 106 2.90 -2.27 33.25
N PRO A 107 3.13 -2.86 34.43
CA PRO A 107 4.29 -2.52 35.25
C PRO A 107 5.61 -2.82 34.52
N THR A 108 6.61 -1.96 34.72
CA THR A 108 7.89 -2.00 34.01
C THR A 108 8.75 -3.21 34.39
N GLU A 109 8.83 -3.53 35.68
CA GLU A 109 9.80 -4.50 36.25
C GLU A 109 9.18 -5.85 36.63
N GLU A 110 8.22 -6.34 35.84
CA GLU A 110 7.63 -7.66 36.05
C GLU A 110 8.01 -8.66 34.95
N THR A 111 7.93 -9.95 35.30
CA THR A 111 8.08 -11.06 34.35
C THR A 111 7.01 -10.98 33.26
N VAL A 112 7.13 -11.81 32.23
CA VAL A 112 6.10 -11.90 31.17
C VAL A 112 4.71 -12.27 31.70
N ASP A 113 4.61 -12.76 32.94
CA ASP A 113 3.34 -13.11 33.61
C ASP A 113 2.43 -11.89 33.83
N LYS A 114 2.97 -10.66 33.80
CA LYS A 114 2.19 -9.42 33.89
C LYS A 114 1.10 -9.32 32.82
N TYR A 115 1.30 -9.97 31.66
CA TYR A 115 0.34 -10.00 30.57
C TYR A 115 -0.86 -10.95 30.83
N ASN A 116 -0.80 -11.80 31.86
CA ASN A 116 -1.91 -12.66 32.26
C ASN A 116 -2.99 -11.91 33.08
N ASP A 117 -2.75 -10.66 33.45
CA ASP A 117 -3.76 -9.81 34.08
C ASP A 117 -4.88 -9.49 33.07
N LYS A 118 -6.06 -10.08 33.31
CA LYS A 118 -7.23 -9.95 32.43
C LYS A 118 -7.76 -8.52 32.35
N ILE A 119 -7.64 -7.73 33.42
CA ILE A 119 -8.14 -6.35 33.46
C ILE A 119 -7.24 -5.48 32.59
N ARG A 120 -5.93 -5.55 32.81
CA ARG A 120 -4.93 -4.81 32.03
C ARG A 120 -4.90 -5.23 30.56
N LEU A 121 -5.04 -6.53 30.27
CA LEU A 121 -5.13 -7.00 28.88
C LEU A 121 -6.38 -6.46 28.18
N THR A 122 -7.50 -6.34 28.90
CA THR A 122 -8.74 -5.75 28.36
C THR A 122 -8.56 -4.26 28.09
N ASP A 123 -7.96 -3.51 29.01
CA ASP A 123 -7.61 -2.09 28.83
C ASP A 123 -6.65 -1.89 27.65
N PHE A 124 -5.62 -2.73 27.53
CA PHE A 124 -4.70 -2.71 26.39
C PHE A 124 -5.43 -2.89 25.06
N ILE A 125 -6.30 -3.90 24.96
CA ILE A 125 -7.07 -4.13 23.73
C ILE A 125 -7.95 -2.91 23.43
N GLN A 126 -8.60 -2.31 24.43
CA GLN A 126 -9.44 -1.13 24.23
C GLN A 126 -8.64 0.07 23.72
N LYS A 127 -7.53 0.43 24.36
CA LYS A 127 -6.67 1.53 23.91
C LYS A 127 -6.05 1.26 22.54
N ALA A 128 -5.66 0.01 22.26
CA ALA A 128 -5.15 -0.38 20.95
C ALA A 128 -6.23 -0.28 19.86
N MET A 129 -7.52 -0.50 20.19
CA MET A 129 -8.63 -0.29 19.26
C MET A 129 -8.85 1.18 18.90
N GLU A 130 -8.49 2.12 19.79
CA GLU A 130 -8.60 3.57 19.56
C GLU A 130 -7.48 4.13 18.66
N LEU A 131 -6.42 3.35 18.42
CA LEU A 131 -5.36 3.73 17.48
C LEU A 131 -5.86 3.75 16.04
N ARG A 132 -5.01 4.19 15.10
CA ARG A 132 -5.33 4.24 13.67
C ARG A 132 -5.87 2.90 13.14
N PRO A 133 -6.92 2.86 12.30
CA PRO A 133 -7.31 1.68 11.55
C PRO A 133 -6.45 1.52 10.28
N PRO A 134 -6.32 0.29 9.74
CA PRO A 134 -5.73 0.11 8.42
C PRO A 134 -6.64 0.74 7.34
N LYS A 135 -6.02 1.35 6.33
CA LYS A 135 -6.68 1.93 5.16
C LYS A 135 -6.73 0.95 3.99
N VAL A 136 -5.70 0.10 3.86
CA VAL A 136 -5.62 -0.93 2.82
C VAL A 136 -5.78 -2.32 3.45
N LEU A 137 -6.45 -3.23 2.76
CA LEU A 137 -6.55 -4.65 3.07
C LEU A 137 -5.39 -5.39 2.47
N SER A 138 -4.78 -6.27 3.27
CA SER A 138 -3.73 -7.17 2.78
C SER A 138 -4.15 -8.64 2.72
N GLY A 139 -5.39 -8.96 3.07
CA GLY A 139 -5.91 -10.32 3.13
C GLY A 139 -7.43 -10.35 2.96
N ALA A 140 -7.96 -11.54 2.67
CA ALA A 140 -9.40 -11.76 2.66
C ALA A 140 -9.99 -11.47 4.05
N ALA A 141 -10.72 -10.37 4.16
CA ALA A 141 -11.51 -10.05 5.33
C ALA A 141 -12.92 -10.61 5.11
N PHE A 142 -13.30 -11.63 5.88
CA PHE A 142 -14.69 -12.06 5.92
C PHE A 142 -15.48 -11.00 6.69
N VAL A 143 -16.41 -10.35 6.02
CA VAL A 143 -17.36 -9.44 6.64
C VAL A 143 -18.48 -10.27 7.24
N GLU A 144 -18.24 -10.84 8.42
CA GLU A 144 -19.34 -11.15 9.33
C GLU A 144 -19.68 -9.83 10.05
N ASP A 145 -20.83 -9.24 9.71
CA ASP A 145 -21.51 -8.17 10.46
C ASP A 145 -21.03 -6.71 10.30
N GLY A 146 -20.56 -6.32 9.12
CA GLY A 146 -20.58 -4.91 8.67
C GLY A 146 -19.61 -3.93 9.32
N GLU A 147 -18.84 -4.31 10.34
CA GLU A 147 -17.83 -3.46 10.99
C GLU A 147 -16.41 -3.90 10.62
N PHE A 148 -16.06 -3.56 9.39
CA PHE A 148 -14.78 -3.83 8.74
C PHE A 148 -13.55 -3.38 9.54
N ALA A 149 -13.58 -2.16 10.10
CA ALA A 149 -12.43 -1.60 10.83
C ALA A 149 -12.13 -2.34 12.15
N VAL A 150 -13.11 -3.06 12.72
CA VAL A 150 -12.95 -3.77 14.00
C VAL A 150 -12.25 -5.11 13.79
N SER A 151 -12.66 -5.86 12.76
CA SER A 151 -12.14 -7.20 12.46
C SER A 151 -10.76 -7.20 11.78
N THR A 152 -10.35 -6.07 11.22
CA THR A 152 -9.10 -5.91 10.45
C THR A 152 -7.98 -5.25 11.24
N LYS A 153 -8.28 -4.60 12.37
CA LYS A 153 -7.25 -3.93 13.18
C LYS A 153 -6.33 -4.95 13.85
N ALA A 154 -5.08 -4.94 13.43
CA ALA A 154 -4.11 -5.92 13.85
C ALA A 154 -2.72 -5.33 14.06
N PHE A 155 -1.95 -6.03 14.88
CA PHE A 155 -0.51 -5.85 14.95
C PHE A 155 0.18 -6.63 13.85
N ARG A 156 1.22 -6.03 13.26
CA ARG A 156 2.14 -6.70 12.34
C ARG A 156 3.58 -6.32 12.66
N PHE A 157 4.43 -7.34 12.80
CA PHE A 157 5.82 -7.14 13.22
C PHE A 157 6.65 -6.38 12.16
N MET A 158 6.42 -6.66 10.87
CA MET A 158 7.00 -5.92 9.73
C MET A 158 5.92 -5.55 8.71
N GLY A 159 4.74 -5.13 9.18
CA GLY A 159 3.51 -4.96 8.38
C GLY A 159 3.73 -4.25 7.04
N GLN A 160 3.13 -4.76 5.97
CA GLN A 160 3.26 -4.13 4.64
C GLN A 160 2.93 -2.63 4.67
N ARG A 161 3.58 -1.87 3.80
CA ARG A 161 3.59 -0.41 3.80
C ARG A 161 2.38 0.13 3.06
N PHE A 162 1.77 1.15 3.65
CA PHE A 162 0.71 1.88 2.98
C PHE A 162 1.28 2.63 1.79
N ILE A 163 0.71 2.40 0.61
CA ILE A 163 1.01 3.14 -0.62
C ILE A 163 -0.29 3.72 -1.19
N PRO A 164 -0.24 4.96 -1.72
CA PRO A 164 -1.43 5.73 -2.09
C PRO A 164 -2.26 5.05 -3.18
N ASP A 165 -1.59 4.43 -4.13
CA ASP A 165 -2.20 3.79 -5.28
C ASP A 165 -2.89 2.46 -4.95
N SER A 166 -2.39 1.68 -3.97
CA SER A 166 -3.17 0.54 -3.46
C SER A 166 -4.44 0.98 -2.73
N TYR A 167 -4.40 2.15 -2.07
CA TYR A 167 -5.59 2.74 -1.46
C TYR A 167 -6.59 3.19 -2.52
N MET A 168 -6.15 3.92 -3.55
CA MET A 168 -7.00 4.29 -4.69
C MET A 168 -7.64 3.06 -5.34
N PHE A 169 -6.85 2.01 -5.58
CA PHE A 169 -7.36 0.75 -6.11
C PHE A 169 -8.42 0.11 -5.22
N GLN A 170 -8.23 0.09 -3.90
CA GLN A 170 -9.20 -0.49 -2.99
C GLN A 170 -10.51 0.30 -2.92
N GLU A 171 -10.44 1.62 -3.05
CA GLU A 171 -11.63 2.48 -3.10
C GLU A 171 -12.34 2.42 -4.46
N LEU A 172 -11.65 1.94 -5.50
CA LEU A 172 -12.17 1.76 -6.87
C LEU A 172 -12.39 0.29 -7.22
N VAL A 173 -12.71 -0.55 -6.24
CA VAL A 173 -13.27 -1.90 -6.45
C VAL A 173 -14.45 -2.12 -5.50
N TYR A 174 -15.26 -3.12 -5.81
CA TYR A 174 -16.42 -3.50 -5.03
C TYR A 174 -16.10 -3.60 -3.53
N GLY A 175 -16.99 -3.00 -2.73
CA GLY A 175 -16.87 -3.03 -1.28
C GLY A 175 -18.11 -2.47 -0.61
N ILE A 176 -18.09 -2.49 0.72
CA ILE A 176 -19.11 -1.85 1.56
C ILE A 176 -18.50 -0.55 2.10
N ARG A 177 -19.22 0.56 1.95
CA ARG A 177 -18.87 1.89 2.48
C ARG A 177 -20.11 2.53 3.09
N ASP A 178 -19.99 3.04 4.32
CA ASP A 178 -21.10 3.66 5.05
C ASP A 178 -22.39 2.79 5.09
N GLY A 179 -22.21 1.47 5.22
CA GLY A 179 -23.31 0.50 5.24
C GLY A 179 -23.95 0.20 3.88
N LYS A 180 -23.38 0.70 2.77
CA LYS A 180 -23.88 0.51 1.40
C LYS A 180 -22.89 -0.27 0.57
N GLU A 181 -23.40 -1.20 -0.24
CA GLU A 181 -22.63 -1.81 -1.33
C GLU A 181 -22.34 -0.75 -2.40
N ILE A 182 -21.09 -0.68 -2.86
CA ILE A 182 -20.67 0.22 -3.94
C ILE A 182 -20.03 -0.56 -5.09
N LEU A 183 -20.02 0.03 -6.29
CA LEU A 183 -19.36 -0.50 -7.47
C LEU A 183 -19.92 -1.86 -7.95
N LYS A 184 -21.21 -2.09 -7.73
CA LYS A 184 -21.98 -3.10 -8.45
C LYS A 184 -22.10 -2.71 -9.92
N TYR A 185 -22.03 -3.70 -10.80
CA TYR A 185 -22.05 -3.49 -12.24
C TYR A 185 -23.47 -3.12 -12.70
N LYS A 186 -23.60 -2.05 -13.51
CA LYS A 186 -24.88 -1.56 -14.06
C LYS A 186 -24.91 -1.47 -15.58
N GLY A 187 -23.82 -1.88 -16.23
CA GLY A 187 -23.66 -1.83 -17.68
C GLY A 187 -24.28 -3.01 -18.42
N LYS A 188 -24.00 -3.09 -19.72
CA LYS A 188 -24.50 -4.18 -20.60
C LYS A 188 -23.43 -5.15 -21.07
N GLU A 189 -22.20 -4.69 -21.28
CA GLU A 189 -21.10 -5.47 -21.85
C GLU A 189 -20.02 -5.73 -20.81
N LYS A 190 -19.45 -6.94 -20.69
CA LYS A 190 -18.43 -7.21 -19.66
C LYS A 190 -17.14 -6.40 -19.92
N PRO A 191 -16.83 -5.33 -19.15
CA PRO A 191 -15.56 -4.64 -19.28
C PRO A 191 -14.44 -5.43 -18.57
N PHE A 192 -13.18 -5.03 -18.75
CA PHE A 192 -12.02 -5.69 -18.14
C PHE A 192 -12.11 -5.77 -16.61
N THR A 193 -12.61 -4.70 -15.99
CA THR A 193 -12.66 -4.57 -14.52
C THR A 193 -13.79 -5.36 -13.85
N MET A 194 -14.72 -5.94 -14.62
CA MET A 194 -15.88 -6.65 -14.09
C MET A 194 -15.61 -8.14 -13.93
N GLU A 195 -15.89 -8.67 -12.73
CA GLU A 195 -16.01 -10.11 -12.52
C GLU A 195 -17.23 -10.44 -11.65
N PHE A 196 -17.59 -11.73 -11.62
CA PHE A 196 -18.65 -12.22 -10.75
C PHE A 196 -18.10 -12.52 -9.35
N ILE A 197 -18.57 -11.77 -8.35
CA ILE A 197 -18.21 -11.99 -6.94
C ILE A 197 -19.29 -12.89 -6.29
N PRO A 198 -18.92 -14.02 -5.65
CA PRO A 198 -19.87 -14.88 -4.96
C PRO A 198 -20.73 -14.12 -3.96
N ASN A 199 -22.05 -14.40 -3.93
CA ASN A 199 -23.06 -13.74 -3.10
C ASN A 199 -23.32 -12.24 -3.37
N VAL A 200 -22.64 -11.64 -4.36
CA VAL A 200 -22.79 -10.23 -4.73
C VAL A 200 -23.34 -10.09 -6.15
N GLY A 201 -22.80 -10.87 -7.09
CA GLY A 201 -23.10 -10.76 -8.52
C GLY A 201 -22.00 -10.02 -9.30
N PRO A 202 -22.31 -9.49 -10.50
CA PRO A 202 -21.33 -8.76 -11.30
C PRO A 202 -20.98 -7.44 -10.62
N ALA A 203 -19.69 -7.21 -10.40
CA ALA A 203 -19.19 -6.02 -9.73
C ALA A 203 -17.78 -5.68 -10.22
N ARG A 204 -17.32 -4.46 -9.91
CA ARG A 204 -15.94 -4.06 -10.23
C ARG A 204 -14.97 -4.84 -9.35
N ALA A 205 -14.45 -5.94 -9.85
CA ALA A 205 -13.58 -6.79 -9.06
C ALA A 205 -12.13 -6.29 -9.13
N ILE A 206 -11.64 -5.96 -10.32
CA ILE A 206 -10.22 -5.66 -10.56
C ILE A 206 -10.09 -4.18 -10.94
N PRO A 207 -9.12 -3.43 -10.40
CA PRO A 207 -8.84 -2.07 -10.84
C PRO A 207 -7.89 -2.06 -12.04
N ARG A 208 -7.78 -0.92 -12.74
CA ARG A 208 -6.77 -0.67 -13.79
C ARG A 208 -5.79 0.39 -13.33
N ALA A 209 -4.54 0.32 -13.81
CA ALA A 209 -3.55 1.37 -13.57
C ALA A 209 -4.03 2.78 -14.00
N LEU A 210 -4.90 2.85 -15.01
CA LEU A 210 -5.57 4.08 -15.44
C LEU A 210 -6.42 4.73 -14.33
N ASP A 211 -6.95 3.95 -13.38
CA ASP A 211 -7.71 4.48 -12.25
C ASP A 211 -6.88 5.44 -11.40
N ILE A 212 -5.60 5.10 -11.17
CA ILE A 212 -4.67 5.96 -10.44
C ILE A 212 -4.45 7.25 -11.21
N MET A 213 -4.20 7.15 -12.51
CA MET A 213 -3.97 8.33 -13.34
C MET A 213 -5.22 9.22 -13.40
N ALA A 214 -6.41 8.62 -13.46
CA ALA A 214 -7.67 9.34 -13.40
C ALA A 214 -7.88 10.04 -12.05
N VAL A 215 -7.56 9.39 -10.92
CA VAL A 215 -7.57 10.00 -9.57
C VAL A 215 -6.59 11.16 -9.48
N LEU A 216 -5.40 11.02 -10.07
CA LEU A 216 -4.35 12.03 -10.07
C LEU A 216 -4.55 13.14 -11.11
N GLY A 217 -5.72 13.20 -11.76
CA GLY A 217 -6.14 14.32 -12.60
C GLY A 217 -6.03 14.10 -14.11
N SER A 218 -5.56 12.95 -14.57
CA SER A 218 -5.52 12.64 -16.01
C SER A 218 -6.93 12.47 -16.58
N LYS A 219 -7.38 13.43 -17.40
CA LYS A 219 -8.65 13.30 -18.11
C LYS A 219 -8.57 12.22 -19.18
N ARG A 220 -7.45 12.16 -19.91
CA ARG A 220 -7.23 11.11 -20.91
C ARG A 220 -7.34 9.70 -20.35
N ALA A 221 -6.85 9.46 -19.13
CA ALA A 221 -7.03 8.16 -18.46
C ALA A 221 -8.51 7.85 -18.18
N LEU A 222 -9.28 8.85 -17.75
CA LEU A 222 -10.73 8.72 -17.54
C LEU A 222 -11.45 8.44 -18.87
N ASP A 223 -11.12 9.16 -19.95
CA ASP A 223 -11.73 8.94 -21.27
C ASP A 223 -11.55 7.50 -21.76
N ILE A 224 -10.36 6.91 -21.53
CA ILE A 224 -10.09 5.51 -21.90
C ILE A 224 -10.93 4.56 -21.04
N LEU A 225 -11.02 4.81 -19.72
CA LEU A 225 -11.85 4.00 -18.82
C LEU A 225 -13.34 4.06 -19.22
N GLU A 226 -13.84 5.24 -19.57
CA GLU A 226 -15.23 5.42 -20.01
C GLU A 226 -15.51 4.69 -21.33
N LYS A 227 -14.61 4.85 -22.31
CA LYS A 227 -14.71 4.19 -23.61
C LYS A 227 -14.70 2.66 -23.49
N ASP A 228 -13.90 2.11 -22.59
CA ASP A 228 -13.76 0.67 -22.38
C ASP A 228 -14.88 0.08 -21.47
N GLY A 229 -15.84 0.91 -21.04
CA GLY A 229 -16.94 0.49 -20.15
C GLY A 229 -16.50 0.29 -18.68
N ASP A 230 -15.25 0.61 -18.35
CA ASP A 230 -14.69 0.52 -17.00
C ASP A 230 -15.21 1.65 -16.08
N THR A 231 -16.29 2.36 -16.40
CA THR A 231 -16.96 3.30 -15.49
C THR A 231 -18.44 2.94 -15.24
N GLU A 232 -18.92 1.84 -15.83
CA GLU A 232 -20.33 1.40 -15.77
C GLU A 232 -20.70 0.71 -14.45
N TYR A 233 -20.40 1.36 -13.33
CA TYR A 233 -20.67 0.87 -11.98
C TYR A 233 -21.46 1.87 -11.13
N GLU A 234 -22.23 1.35 -10.18
CA GLU A 234 -22.90 2.17 -9.18
C GLU A 234 -21.87 2.95 -8.35
N TYR A 235 -22.15 4.23 -8.12
CA TYR A 235 -21.31 5.13 -7.31
C TYR A 235 -19.87 5.36 -7.83
N TYR A 236 -19.52 4.94 -9.05
CA TYR A 236 -18.16 5.07 -9.59
C TYR A 236 -17.61 6.50 -9.55
N TYR A 237 -18.33 7.45 -10.16
CA TYR A 237 -17.90 8.86 -10.18
C TYR A 237 -17.89 9.51 -8.81
N GLU A 238 -18.78 9.09 -7.89
CA GLU A 238 -18.76 9.58 -6.51
C GLU A 238 -17.47 9.17 -5.80
N GLN A 239 -17.06 7.90 -5.94
CA GLN A 239 -15.80 7.41 -5.36
C GLN A 239 -14.58 8.04 -6.03
N LEU A 240 -14.59 8.14 -7.37
CA LEU A 240 -13.51 8.79 -8.12
C LEU A 240 -13.34 10.26 -7.70
N ASN A 241 -14.44 11.01 -7.56
CA ASN A 241 -14.38 12.43 -7.18
C ASN A 241 -13.90 12.61 -5.73
N LYS A 242 -14.37 11.76 -4.79
CA LYS A 242 -13.84 11.76 -3.42
C LYS A 242 -12.31 11.57 -3.38
N LEU A 243 -11.80 10.60 -4.15
CA LEU A 243 -10.36 10.37 -4.24
C LEU A 243 -9.63 11.55 -4.91
N ARG A 244 -10.17 12.09 -6.01
CA ARG A 244 -9.61 13.28 -6.66
C ARG A 244 -9.48 14.45 -5.71
N GLU A 245 -10.52 14.76 -4.93
CA GLU A 245 -10.51 15.82 -3.92
C GLU A 245 -9.51 15.52 -2.78
N GLU A 246 -9.47 14.27 -2.30
CA GLU A 246 -8.52 13.86 -1.25
C GLU A 246 -7.06 14.03 -1.69
N PHE A 247 -6.72 13.66 -2.93
CA PHE A 247 -5.35 13.72 -3.43
C PHE A 247 -4.97 15.11 -3.96
N ALA A 248 -5.90 15.87 -4.52
CA ALA A 248 -5.68 17.26 -4.92
C ALA A 248 -5.46 18.20 -3.72
N SER A 249 -6.01 17.86 -2.55
CA SER A 249 -5.83 18.65 -1.31
C SER A 249 -4.54 18.34 -0.55
N LYS A 250 -3.72 17.38 -1.01
CA LYS A 250 -2.45 17.05 -0.36
C LYS A 250 -1.45 18.18 -0.51
N THR A 251 -0.87 18.56 0.60
CA THR A 251 0.24 19.52 0.64
C THR A 251 1.50 18.93 0.02
N GLU A 252 2.41 19.80 -0.40
CA GLU A 252 3.72 19.38 -0.88
C GLU A 252 4.48 18.53 0.15
N GLN A 253 4.38 18.87 1.45
CA GLN A 253 5.00 18.09 2.53
C GLN A 253 4.45 16.65 2.60
N GLU A 254 3.15 16.47 2.38
CA GLU A 254 2.53 15.13 2.35
C GLU A 254 2.96 14.33 1.12
N TRP A 255 3.09 14.98 -0.04
CA TRP A 255 3.68 14.37 -1.23
C TRP A 255 5.16 14.03 -1.05
N LYS A 256 5.88 14.81 -0.24
CA LYS A 256 7.31 14.66 0.00
C LYS A 256 7.65 13.82 1.23
N GLN A 257 6.69 13.08 1.79
CA GLN A 257 6.82 12.36 3.06
C GLN A 257 7.78 11.16 3.04
N ASN A 258 8.00 10.54 1.88
CA ASN A 258 8.92 9.40 1.65
C ASN A 258 9.26 9.28 0.16
N LEU A 259 10.17 8.37 -0.21
CA LEU A 259 10.62 8.25 -1.60
C LEU A 259 9.53 7.81 -2.57
N TYR A 260 8.65 6.89 -2.16
CA TYR A 260 7.54 6.43 -2.99
C TYR A 260 6.62 7.58 -3.40
N TRP A 261 6.21 8.40 -2.43
CA TRP A 261 5.33 9.55 -2.68
C TRP A 261 6.03 10.64 -3.48
N ARG A 262 7.33 10.88 -3.23
CA ARG A 262 8.14 11.83 -4.02
C ARG A 262 8.23 11.42 -5.48
N TRP A 263 8.44 10.12 -5.74
CA TRP A 263 8.48 9.62 -7.10
C TRP A 263 7.15 9.80 -7.82
N LEU A 264 6.04 9.43 -7.17
CA LEU A 264 4.71 9.66 -7.74
C LEU A 264 4.41 11.15 -7.97
N TYR A 265 4.82 12.00 -7.03
CA TYR A 265 4.70 13.44 -7.14
C TYR A 265 5.50 14.00 -8.32
N ALA A 266 6.71 13.49 -8.57
CA ALA A 266 7.53 13.90 -9.71
C ALA A 266 6.86 13.61 -11.07
N LEU A 267 5.96 12.62 -11.12
CA LEU A 267 5.25 12.26 -12.35
C LEU A 267 3.96 13.05 -12.57
N LEU A 268 3.38 13.68 -11.55
CA LEU A 268 2.11 14.42 -11.68
C LEU A 268 2.11 15.46 -12.81
N PRO A 269 3.19 16.25 -13.03
CA PRO A 269 3.20 17.21 -14.10
C PRO A 269 3.03 16.55 -15.46
N LEU A 270 3.37 15.26 -15.65
CA LEU A 270 3.17 14.54 -16.91
C LEU A 270 1.68 14.41 -17.28
N LEU A 271 0.78 14.33 -16.29
CA LEU A 271 -0.66 14.07 -16.48
C LEU A 271 -1.50 15.30 -16.84
N GLU A 272 -0.94 16.50 -16.76
CA GLU A 272 -1.65 17.75 -17.06
C GLU A 272 -1.76 18.02 -18.57
N GLU A 273 -2.92 18.43 -19.06
CA GLU A 273 -3.13 18.65 -20.51
C GLU A 273 -2.58 20.01 -21.01
N ASN A 274 -2.58 21.04 -20.15
CA ASN A 274 -2.33 22.44 -20.55
C ASN A 274 -1.21 23.11 -19.72
N LYS A 275 0.01 22.58 -19.81
CA LYS A 275 1.14 22.98 -18.95
C LYS A 275 1.81 24.30 -19.33
N SER A 276 1.49 24.84 -20.50
CA SER A 276 2.08 26.07 -21.03
C SER A 276 1.02 26.83 -21.82
N GLU A 277 1.07 28.16 -21.80
CA GLU A 277 0.23 29.00 -22.66
C GLU A 277 0.49 28.74 -24.15
N ASN A 278 1.66 28.21 -24.51
CA ASN A 278 2.03 27.91 -25.89
C ASN A 278 3.02 26.73 -26.00
N PRO A 279 2.58 25.49 -25.75
CA PRO A 279 3.45 24.32 -25.85
C PRO A 279 3.88 24.09 -27.32
N PRO A 280 5.04 23.47 -27.58
CA PRO A 280 5.44 23.06 -28.92
C PRO A 280 4.32 22.32 -29.68
N GLU A 281 4.19 22.59 -30.99
CA GLU A 281 3.09 22.07 -31.82
C GLU A 281 2.94 20.54 -31.77
N PHE A 282 4.06 19.82 -31.72
CA PHE A 282 4.06 18.36 -31.62
C PHE A 282 3.48 17.83 -30.30
N MET A 283 3.33 18.67 -29.27
CA MET A 283 2.72 18.31 -27.98
C MET A 283 1.20 18.53 -27.95
N GLN A 284 0.65 19.26 -28.93
CA GLN A 284 -0.76 19.68 -28.96
C GLN A 284 -1.69 18.63 -29.57
N ASN A 285 -1.39 17.35 -29.38
CA ASN A 285 -2.19 16.26 -29.95
C ASN A 285 -2.37 15.10 -28.97
N ILE A 286 -3.38 14.28 -29.24
CA ILE A 286 -3.73 13.13 -28.40
C ILE A 286 -2.59 12.10 -28.33
N ALA A 287 -1.80 11.93 -29.40
CA ALA A 287 -0.69 10.98 -29.38
C ALA A 287 0.40 11.39 -28.38
N TRP A 288 0.63 12.70 -28.20
CA TRP A 288 1.52 13.19 -27.16
C TRP A 288 0.95 12.92 -25.75
N ILE A 289 -0.34 13.22 -25.52
CA ILE A 289 -1.00 12.95 -24.23
C ILE A 289 -0.98 11.45 -23.90
N ASP A 290 -1.25 10.60 -24.89
CA ASP A 290 -1.17 9.14 -24.76
C ASP A 290 0.26 8.71 -24.42
N LYS A 291 1.27 9.30 -25.04
CA LYS A 291 2.68 9.04 -24.72
C LYS A 291 3.00 9.44 -23.27
N GLU A 292 2.59 10.63 -22.81
CA GLU A 292 2.81 11.05 -21.40
C GLU A 292 2.16 10.10 -20.40
N LEU A 293 0.93 9.68 -20.71
CA LEU A 293 0.20 8.71 -19.90
C LEU A 293 0.94 7.37 -19.87
N GLN A 294 1.46 6.89 -21.01
CA GLN A 294 2.28 5.67 -21.09
C GLN A 294 3.61 5.80 -20.33
N THR A 295 4.32 6.92 -20.44
CA THR A 295 5.54 7.20 -19.67
C THR A 295 5.26 7.15 -18.16
N THR A 296 4.18 7.78 -17.73
CA THR A 296 3.76 7.79 -16.32
C THR A 296 3.39 6.39 -15.84
N LEU A 297 2.59 5.65 -16.61
CA LEU A 297 2.21 4.27 -16.30
C LEU A 297 3.43 3.34 -16.24
N GLY A 298 4.39 3.49 -17.15
CA GLY A 298 5.64 2.72 -17.16
C GLY A 298 6.46 2.99 -15.90
N SER A 299 6.67 4.26 -15.56
CA SER A 299 7.40 4.66 -14.35
C SER A 299 6.70 4.20 -13.06
N TRP A 300 5.37 4.35 -12.98
CA TRP A 300 4.58 3.84 -11.86
C TRP A 300 4.64 2.30 -11.75
N THR A 301 4.62 1.59 -12.88
CA THR A 301 4.72 0.12 -12.91
C THR A 301 6.07 -0.34 -12.35
N GLU A 302 7.16 0.31 -12.74
CA GLU A 302 8.49 -0.01 -12.18
C GLU A 302 8.56 0.31 -10.68
N LEU A 303 8.03 1.47 -10.24
CA LEU A 303 7.96 1.82 -8.82
C LEU A 303 7.23 0.73 -8.00
N ARG A 304 6.13 0.20 -8.53
CA ARG A 304 5.36 -0.91 -7.92
C ARG A 304 6.14 -2.23 -7.92
N HIS A 305 6.89 -2.50 -8.99
CA HIS A 305 7.71 -3.70 -9.10
C HIS A 305 8.88 -3.67 -8.11
N ASP A 306 9.58 -2.55 -7.98
CA ASP A 306 10.71 -2.40 -7.06
C ASP A 306 10.30 -2.50 -5.59
N THR A 307 9.07 -2.06 -5.28
CA THR A 307 8.54 -2.07 -3.91
C THR A 307 7.67 -3.28 -3.58
N ILE A 308 7.61 -4.28 -4.48
CA ILE A 308 6.68 -5.42 -4.42
C ILE A 308 6.70 -6.20 -3.10
N LEU A 309 7.86 -6.32 -2.44
CA LEU A 309 7.97 -7.04 -1.17
C LEU A 309 7.38 -6.26 0.01
N TYR A 310 7.42 -4.92 -0.06
CA TYR A 310 7.11 -4.04 1.06
C TYR A 310 5.73 -3.41 0.93
N ALA A 311 5.30 -3.09 -0.28
CA ALA A 311 4.02 -2.45 -0.56
C ALA A 311 2.84 -3.35 -0.16
N LYS A 312 1.85 -2.76 0.51
CA LYS A 312 0.58 -3.42 0.81
C LYS A 312 -0.26 -3.44 -0.45
N GLN A 313 -0.53 -4.64 -0.96
CA GLN A 313 -1.31 -4.82 -2.19
C GLN A 313 -2.80 -4.78 -1.87
N SER A 314 -3.58 -4.03 -2.66
CA SER A 314 -5.01 -4.28 -2.78
C SER A 314 -5.21 -5.66 -3.42
N GLN A 315 -6.13 -6.46 -2.89
CA GLN A 315 -6.34 -7.83 -3.34
C GLN A 315 -7.63 -7.99 -4.14
N THR A 316 -7.48 -8.45 -5.38
CA THR A 316 -8.49 -9.15 -6.18
C THR A 316 -7.78 -10.29 -6.91
N MET A 317 -8.33 -11.50 -6.89
CA MET A 317 -7.68 -12.65 -7.53
C MET A 317 -7.93 -12.72 -9.05
N LEU A 318 -6.85 -13.13 -9.75
CA LEU A 318 -6.70 -13.54 -11.16
C LEU A 318 -6.51 -12.42 -12.21
N ALA A 319 -5.26 -12.26 -12.67
CA ALA A 319 -4.84 -12.49 -14.06
C ALA A 319 -3.33 -12.24 -14.21
N THR A 320 -2.64 -12.98 -15.09
CA THR A 320 -1.27 -12.71 -15.55
C THR A 320 -1.30 -12.19 -16.98
N ALA A 321 -0.62 -11.08 -17.26
CA ALA A 321 -0.41 -10.57 -18.63
C ALA A 321 1.00 -10.94 -19.12
N MET A 322 1.13 -11.24 -20.43
CA MET A 322 2.44 -11.38 -21.07
C MET A 322 2.91 -10.00 -21.56
N PRO A 323 4.12 -9.53 -21.19
CA PRO A 323 4.64 -8.27 -21.67
C PRO A 323 4.97 -8.35 -23.16
N GLN A 324 4.64 -7.30 -23.91
CA GLN A 324 5.14 -7.11 -25.27
C GLN A 324 6.59 -6.63 -25.21
N LYS A 325 7.40 -7.02 -26.21
CA LYS A 325 8.80 -6.60 -26.30
C LYS A 325 8.83 -5.11 -26.72
N PRO A 326 9.48 -4.21 -25.96
CA PRO A 326 9.57 -2.81 -26.34
C PRO A 326 10.42 -2.64 -27.61
N GLU A 327 10.01 -1.73 -28.50
CA GLU A 327 10.81 -1.27 -29.61
C GLU A 327 11.70 -0.09 -29.16
N PHE A 328 12.98 -0.14 -29.48
CA PHE A 328 13.92 0.92 -29.14
C PHE A 328 13.77 2.10 -30.11
N THR A 329 13.61 3.31 -29.57
CA THR A 329 13.54 4.56 -30.33
C THR A 329 14.71 5.48 -30.00
N CYS A 330 14.90 6.56 -30.77
CA CYS A 330 15.93 7.56 -30.50
C CYS A 330 15.65 8.30 -29.17
N GLY A 331 16.70 8.60 -28.41
CA GLY A 331 16.58 9.38 -27.17
C GLY A 331 16.33 10.87 -27.44
N TYR A 332 15.37 11.44 -26.72
CA TYR A 332 15.03 12.87 -26.69
C TYR A 332 14.82 13.28 -25.23
N VAL A 333 15.30 14.48 -24.85
CA VAL A 333 15.03 15.05 -23.53
C VAL A 333 13.76 15.87 -23.64
N GLU A 334 12.74 15.49 -22.87
CA GLU A 334 11.41 16.10 -22.95
C GLU A 334 11.40 17.46 -22.24
N PRO A 335 10.56 18.42 -22.66
CA PRO A 335 10.57 19.77 -22.10
C PRO A 335 9.75 19.86 -20.80
N TYR A 336 10.08 19.02 -19.81
CA TYR A 336 9.40 18.96 -18.50
C TYR A 336 10.32 19.33 -17.33
N PRO A 337 10.75 20.62 -17.23
CA PRO A 337 11.69 21.05 -16.20
C PRO A 337 11.21 20.73 -14.78
N GLU A 338 9.92 20.89 -14.49
CA GLU A 338 9.34 20.57 -13.19
C GLU A 338 9.48 19.08 -12.81
N VAL A 339 9.40 18.17 -13.79
CA VAL A 339 9.60 16.73 -13.55
C VAL A 339 11.05 16.48 -13.18
N TYR A 340 12.00 17.06 -13.92
CA TYR A 340 13.43 16.90 -13.64
C TYR A 340 13.82 17.54 -12.32
N GLU A 341 13.27 18.71 -11.97
CA GLU A 341 13.47 19.37 -10.67
C GLU A 341 12.97 18.48 -9.53
N ARG A 342 11.75 17.94 -9.62
CA ARG A 342 11.21 17.02 -8.60
C ARG A 342 12.01 15.72 -8.50
N ILE A 343 12.56 15.21 -9.61
CA ILE A 343 13.47 14.04 -9.60
C ILE A 343 14.82 14.41 -8.97
N GLU A 344 15.38 15.57 -9.28
CA GLU A 344 16.65 16.04 -8.71
C GLU A 344 16.59 16.08 -7.19
N GLU A 345 15.48 16.57 -6.62
CA GLU A 345 15.25 16.61 -5.17
C GLU A 345 15.34 15.25 -4.46
N VAL A 346 15.11 14.14 -5.18
CA VAL A 346 15.18 12.78 -4.61
C VAL A 346 16.58 12.48 -4.11
N VAL A 347 17.62 12.99 -4.78
CA VAL A 347 19.04 12.74 -4.45
C VAL A 347 19.45 13.36 -3.11
N PRO A 348 19.37 14.70 -2.91
CA PRO A 348 19.75 15.31 -1.63
C PRO A 348 18.84 14.86 -0.47
N PHE A 349 17.59 14.47 -0.75
CA PHE A 349 16.73 13.86 0.25
C PHE A 349 17.26 12.50 0.71
N SER A 350 17.72 11.65 -0.22
CA SER A 350 18.17 10.27 0.02
C SER A 350 19.55 10.16 0.68
N LEU A 351 20.50 10.98 0.24
CA LEU A 351 21.91 10.82 0.60
C LEU A 351 22.19 10.76 2.11
N PRO A 352 21.68 11.68 2.96
CA PRO A 352 21.95 11.64 4.39
C PRO A 352 21.39 10.38 5.07
N PHE A 353 20.21 9.94 4.62
CA PHE A 353 19.57 8.74 5.13
C PHE A 353 20.40 7.50 4.77
N LEU A 354 20.77 7.34 3.51
CA LEU A 354 21.56 6.20 3.06
C LEU A 354 22.93 6.15 3.73
N ALA A 355 23.57 7.30 3.95
CA ALA A 355 24.83 7.39 4.70
C ALA A 355 24.66 6.90 6.15
N THR A 356 23.59 7.33 6.83
CA THR A 356 23.30 6.93 8.23
C THR A 356 23.11 5.42 8.37
N PHE A 357 22.57 4.75 7.36
CA PHE A 357 22.34 3.30 7.38
C PHE A 357 23.44 2.48 6.69
N HIS A 358 24.52 3.11 6.23
CA HIS A 358 25.59 2.48 5.45
C HIS A 358 25.04 1.73 4.21
N LEU A 359 24.10 2.37 3.51
CA LEU A 359 23.45 1.87 2.29
C LEU A 359 23.98 2.54 1.01
N LEU A 360 24.89 3.50 1.13
CA LEU A 360 25.70 3.96 0.01
C LEU A 360 26.69 2.85 -0.31
N GLY A 361 26.58 2.24 -1.50
CA GLY A 361 27.64 1.38 -2.02
C GLY A 361 28.94 2.17 -2.18
N ASP A 362 30.06 1.48 -2.40
CA ASP A 362 31.27 2.14 -2.90
C ASP A 362 30.92 2.79 -4.25
N LEU A 363 30.76 4.11 -4.27
CA LEU A 363 30.51 4.90 -5.49
C LEU A 363 31.76 4.99 -6.39
N SER A 364 32.72 4.07 -6.25
CA SER A 364 33.97 3.99 -7.00
C SER A 364 33.92 3.07 -8.23
N GLY A 365 32.72 2.76 -8.72
CA GLY A 365 32.54 2.15 -10.04
C GLY A 365 32.31 3.23 -11.08
N ASP A 366 33.28 3.37 -12.00
CA ASP A 366 33.34 4.32 -13.11
C ASP A 366 31.98 4.65 -13.74
N VAL A 367 31.65 5.95 -13.79
CA VAL A 367 30.67 6.54 -14.70
C VAL A 367 31.43 7.14 -15.88
#